data_AF-A0A349UNY1-F1
#
_entry.id   AF-A0A349UNY1-F1
#
_cell.length_a   1.000
_cell.length_b   1.000
_cell.length_c   1.000
_cell.angle_alpha   90.00
_cell.angle_beta   90.00
_cell.angle_gamma   90.00
#
_symmetry.space_group_name_H-M   'P 1'
#
loop_
_entity.id
_entity.type
_entity.pdbx_description
1 polymer ?
#
loop_
_entity_poly.entity_id
_entity_poly.type
_entity_poly.pdbx_seq_one_letter_code
_entity_poly.pdbx_strand_id
1 'polypeptide(L)'
;MPDLAGVPSEWRSLLGGDYEAVARFLLPTKRIAGSVRCTAPGWTCIHEIRKFRGEYLEVCPDGCKPTTRSRDEVVVHRLDVVGFAREIAESLDLEALPAEAVPNMAGVWRIGEFAPSAGYRYAVCLAFTGEPDVLRSVVDGMAARGEPFVLIAPTRSAFGHAAADLLKRTGSLFLSLDELIGDGDGRLSLLDGHSAAGVFAEFRAAHVPEPEAEDGTAFFPTPAGARWEHVSIRFIDRHSVYINVQGVTGKYHCAQMGMARKNNAKPTVQWDLLEAFAEGHGRLDWRNSKASRKNQKRKENLAADLQRFFRIDGDPFALEGDGWRARFAVAIRE
;
A
#
# COMPACT_ATOMS: atom_id res chain seq x y z
N MET A 1 -6.11 -21.58 -13.07
CA MET A 1 -5.29 -22.81 -12.90
C MET A 1 -5.17 -23.13 -11.41
N PRO A 2 -5.30 -24.40 -11.00
CA PRO A 2 -5.10 -24.79 -9.60
C PRO A 2 -3.69 -24.43 -9.12
N ASP A 3 -3.55 -23.95 -7.89
CA ASP A 3 -2.29 -23.61 -7.23
C ASP A 3 -1.34 -22.67 -8.01
N LEU A 4 -1.87 -21.91 -8.98
CA LEU A 4 -1.08 -21.08 -9.89
C LEU A 4 0.08 -21.87 -10.52
N ALA A 5 -0.22 -23.11 -10.93
CA ALA A 5 0.74 -24.03 -11.52
C ALA A 5 0.18 -24.68 -12.80
N GLY A 6 1.05 -24.86 -13.79
CA GLY A 6 0.72 -25.42 -15.09
C GLY A 6 1.97 -25.69 -15.92
N VAL A 7 1.84 -26.41 -17.03
CA VAL A 7 2.94 -26.57 -17.99
C VAL A 7 3.08 -25.35 -18.90
N PRO A 8 4.22 -25.15 -19.59
CA PRO A 8 4.41 -23.97 -20.45
C PRO A 8 3.33 -23.77 -21.52
N SER A 9 2.77 -24.84 -22.09
CA SER A 9 1.67 -24.72 -23.07
C SER A 9 0.38 -24.16 -22.45
N GLU A 10 0.03 -24.59 -21.24
CA GLU A 10 -1.13 -24.08 -20.52
C GLU A 10 -0.95 -22.61 -20.14
N TRP A 11 0.24 -22.23 -19.69
CA TRP A 11 0.57 -20.82 -19.42
C TRP A 11 0.49 -19.95 -20.68
N ARG A 12 1.05 -20.40 -21.81
CA ARG A 12 0.93 -19.68 -23.10
C ARG A 12 -0.52 -19.54 -23.53
N SER A 13 -1.31 -20.61 -23.38
CA SER A 13 -2.73 -20.57 -23.72
C SER A 13 -3.54 -19.63 -22.83
N LEU A 14 -3.18 -19.52 -21.55
CA LEU A 14 -3.85 -18.66 -20.58
C LEU A 14 -3.48 -17.18 -20.76
N LEU A 15 -2.18 -16.90 -20.94
CA LEU A 15 -1.64 -15.54 -20.96
C LEU A 15 -1.62 -14.92 -22.36
N GLY A 16 -1.67 -15.74 -23.42
CA GLY A 16 -1.66 -15.25 -24.80
C GLY A 16 -0.47 -14.33 -25.07
N GLY A 17 -0.75 -13.09 -25.47
CA GLY A 17 0.27 -12.07 -25.74
C GLY A 17 1.12 -11.66 -24.53
N ASP A 18 0.59 -11.82 -23.32
CA ASP A 18 1.26 -11.42 -22.08
C ASP A 18 2.24 -12.47 -21.56
N TYR A 19 2.36 -13.61 -22.26
CA TYR A 19 3.20 -14.72 -21.81
C TYR A 19 4.65 -14.29 -21.60
N GLU A 20 5.24 -13.53 -22.52
CA GLU A 20 6.65 -13.14 -22.42
C GLU A 20 6.92 -12.25 -21.19
N ALA A 21 6.02 -11.31 -20.90
CA ALA A 21 6.11 -10.43 -19.74
C ALA A 21 6.07 -11.20 -18.40
N VAL A 22 5.28 -12.28 -18.36
CA VAL A 22 5.03 -13.09 -17.17
C VAL A 22 5.98 -14.29 -17.07
N ALA A 23 6.56 -14.76 -18.18
CA ALA A 23 7.34 -16.01 -18.25
C ALA A 23 8.49 -16.06 -17.25
N ARG A 24 9.13 -14.93 -16.97
CA ARG A 24 10.22 -14.81 -15.98
C ARG A 24 9.79 -15.08 -14.54
N PHE A 25 8.49 -14.97 -14.23
CA PHE A 25 7.93 -15.34 -12.94
C PHE A 25 7.47 -16.80 -12.88
N LEU A 26 7.54 -17.55 -14.00
CA LEU A 26 7.14 -18.95 -14.03
C LEU A 26 8.33 -19.84 -13.69
N LEU A 27 8.42 -20.24 -12.43
CA LEU A 27 9.55 -21.02 -11.94
C LEU A 27 9.32 -22.52 -12.13
N PRO A 28 10.27 -23.25 -12.74
CA PRO A 28 10.16 -24.69 -12.91
C PRO A 28 10.16 -25.40 -11.56
N THR A 29 9.29 -26.40 -11.41
CA THR A 29 9.25 -27.26 -10.21
C THR A 29 9.92 -28.61 -10.48
N LYS A 30 10.05 -29.44 -9.44
CA LYS A 30 10.50 -30.84 -9.59
C LYS A 30 9.39 -31.76 -10.13
N ARG A 31 8.16 -31.26 -10.30
CA ARG A 31 7.00 -32.06 -10.71
C ARG A 31 6.89 -32.11 -12.23
N ILE A 32 6.56 -33.29 -12.74
CA ILE A 32 6.12 -33.49 -14.12
C ILE A 32 4.59 -33.55 -14.11
N ALA A 33 3.94 -32.94 -15.08
CA ALA A 33 2.50 -33.00 -15.24
C ALA A 33 2.06 -34.45 -15.50
N GLY A 34 0.98 -34.90 -14.87
CA GLY A 34 0.36 -36.20 -15.17
C GLY A 34 -0.56 -36.13 -16.39
N SER A 35 -1.06 -34.94 -16.69
CA SER A 35 -1.93 -34.65 -17.82
C SER A 35 -1.81 -33.19 -18.21
N VAL A 36 -2.13 -32.87 -19.46
CA VAL A 36 -2.20 -31.51 -19.99
C VAL A 36 -3.49 -31.33 -20.76
N ARG A 37 -4.10 -30.14 -20.70
CA ARG A 37 -5.25 -29.85 -21.56
C ARG A 37 -4.78 -29.57 -22.98
N CYS A 38 -5.56 -30.03 -23.95
CA CYS A 38 -5.36 -29.64 -25.34
C CYS A 38 -5.55 -28.12 -25.48
N THR A 39 -4.58 -27.46 -26.12
CA THR A 39 -4.61 -26.01 -26.40
C THR A 39 -5.07 -25.70 -27.82
N ALA A 40 -5.48 -26.71 -28.59
CA ALA A 40 -5.96 -26.52 -29.96
C ALA A 40 -7.36 -25.88 -29.95
N PRO A 41 -7.63 -24.88 -30.82
CA PRO A 41 -8.94 -24.23 -30.87
C PRO A 41 -10.08 -25.22 -31.10
N GLY A 42 -11.11 -25.16 -30.24
CA GLY A 42 -12.29 -26.02 -30.33
C GLY A 42 -12.16 -27.42 -29.72
N TRP A 43 -11.01 -27.76 -29.13
CA TRP A 43 -10.77 -29.05 -28.47
C TRP A 43 -10.72 -28.90 -26.96
N THR A 44 -11.32 -29.84 -26.24
CA THR A 44 -11.37 -29.86 -24.76
C THR A 44 -10.81 -31.15 -24.15
N CYS A 45 -10.20 -32.01 -24.98
CA CYS A 45 -9.60 -33.27 -24.55
C CYS A 45 -8.45 -33.04 -23.56
N ILE A 46 -8.28 -34.02 -22.67
CA ILE A 46 -7.20 -34.05 -21.67
C ILE A 46 -6.22 -35.13 -22.11
N HIS A 47 -4.98 -34.74 -22.36
CA HIS A 47 -3.93 -35.67 -22.76
C HIS A 47 -3.15 -36.14 -21.55
N GLU A 48 -2.93 -37.45 -21.42
CA GLU A 48 -2.10 -38.05 -20.39
C GLU A 48 -0.62 -37.93 -20.75
N ILE A 49 0.22 -37.58 -19.78
CA ILE A 49 1.67 -37.59 -19.94
C ILE A 49 2.21 -38.92 -19.43
N ARG A 50 2.74 -39.74 -20.34
CA ARG A 50 3.33 -41.06 -20.04
C ARG A 50 4.83 -41.02 -20.27
N LYS A 51 5.60 -41.63 -19.37
CA LYS A 51 7.05 -41.80 -19.56
C LYS A 51 7.32 -43.15 -20.21
N PHE A 52 7.96 -43.17 -21.38
CA PHE A 52 8.31 -44.38 -22.10
C PHE A 52 9.75 -44.29 -22.64
N ARG A 53 10.60 -45.26 -22.32
CA ARG A 53 12.01 -45.33 -22.77
C ARG A 53 12.83 -44.04 -22.56
N GLY A 54 12.52 -43.28 -21.51
CA GLY A 54 13.21 -42.03 -21.19
C GLY A 54 12.58 -40.77 -21.81
N GLU A 55 11.63 -40.93 -22.71
CA GLU A 55 10.86 -39.84 -23.33
C GLU A 55 9.52 -39.63 -22.63
N TYR A 56 8.94 -38.45 -22.82
CA TYR A 56 7.58 -38.13 -22.39
C TYR A 56 6.65 -38.16 -23.60
N LEU A 57 5.55 -38.89 -23.50
CA LEU A 57 4.54 -39.03 -24.55
C LEU A 57 3.25 -38.40 -24.05
N GLU A 58 2.70 -37.49 -24.83
CA GLU A 58 1.38 -36.91 -24.66
C GLU A 58 0.36 -37.77 -25.43
N VAL A 59 -0.54 -38.43 -24.71
CA VAL A 59 -1.49 -39.41 -25.26
C VAL A 59 -2.92 -38.95 -24.98
N CYS A 60 -3.70 -38.75 -26.04
CA CYS A 60 -5.11 -38.44 -25.92
C CYS A 60 -5.95 -39.71 -25.84
N PRO A 61 -6.76 -39.92 -24.79
CA PRO A 61 -7.73 -41.00 -24.74
C PRO A 61 -8.78 -40.92 -25.86
N ASP A 62 -9.09 -39.71 -26.33
CA ASP A 62 -10.12 -39.43 -27.35
C ASP A 62 -9.61 -39.60 -28.81
N GLY A 63 -8.40 -40.15 -28.99
CA GLY A 63 -7.89 -40.57 -30.31
C GLY A 63 -7.04 -39.55 -31.06
N CYS A 64 -6.63 -38.43 -30.44
CA CYS A 64 -5.63 -37.55 -31.05
C CYS A 64 -4.27 -38.29 -31.20
N LYS A 65 -3.51 -37.94 -32.24
CA LYS A 65 -2.20 -38.55 -32.51
C LYS A 65 -1.24 -38.30 -31.33
N PRO A 66 -0.63 -39.35 -30.75
CA PRO A 66 0.36 -39.19 -29.70
C PRO A 66 1.55 -38.34 -30.16
N THR A 67 2.03 -37.48 -29.27
CA THR A 67 3.15 -36.56 -29.55
C THR A 67 4.24 -36.72 -28.50
N THR A 68 5.50 -36.81 -28.91
CA THR A 68 6.64 -36.81 -28.00
C THR A 68 6.91 -35.40 -27.48
N ARG A 69 7.17 -35.28 -26.19
CA ARG A 69 7.49 -34.03 -25.49
C ARG A 69 8.85 -34.11 -24.83
N SER A 70 9.55 -32.97 -24.85
CA SER A 70 10.73 -32.77 -24.02
C SER A 70 10.35 -32.71 -22.53
N ARG A 71 11.33 -32.88 -21.66
CA ARG A 71 11.13 -32.72 -20.21
C ARG A 71 10.63 -31.31 -19.87
N ASP A 72 11.21 -30.28 -20.48
CA ASP A 72 10.91 -28.88 -20.16
C ASP A 72 9.47 -28.50 -20.54
N GLU A 73 8.90 -29.11 -21.57
CA GLU A 73 7.50 -28.93 -21.96
C GLU A 73 6.48 -29.54 -20.99
N VAL A 74 6.88 -30.56 -20.22
CA VAL A 74 5.98 -31.26 -19.28
C VAL A 74 6.31 -30.98 -17.81
N VAL A 75 7.37 -30.22 -17.54
CA VAL A 75 7.66 -29.72 -16.18
C VAL A 75 6.59 -28.72 -15.78
N VAL A 76 6.03 -28.94 -14.58
CA VAL A 76 5.09 -27.99 -14.00
C VAL A 76 5.84 -26.76 -13.55
N HIS A 77 5.42 -25.59 -14.03
CA HIS A 77 5.91 -24.28 -13.61
C HIS A 77 4.89 -23.63 -12.68
N ARG A 78 5.37 -23.00 -11.61
CA ARG A 78 4.55 -22.26 -10.66
C ARG A 78 4.86 -20.77 -10.75
N LEU A 79 3.83 -19.94 -10.63
CA LEU A 79 4.03 -18.50 -10.51
C LEU A 79 4.78 -18.16 -9.21
N ASP A 80 5.89 -17.43 -9.34
CA ASP A 80 6.54 -16.72 -8.26
C ASP A 80 5.69 -15.51 -7.87
N VAL A 81 4.70 -15.75 -7.01
CA VAL A 81 3.80 -14.70 -6.53
C VAL A 81 4.56 -13.59 -5.82
N VAL A 82 5.65 -13.90 -5.12
CA VAL A 82 6.43 -12.90 -4.38
C VAL A 82 7.16 -11.97 -5.34
N GLY A 83 7.87 -12.53 -6.32
CA GLY A 83 8.54 -11.75 -7.37
C GLY A 83 7.57 -10.92 -8.20
N PHE A 84 6.44 -11.52 -8.59
CA PHE A 84 5.39 -10.86 -9.36
C PHE A 84 4.72 -9.71 -8.58
N ALA A 85 4.32 -9.96 -7.33
CA ALA A 85 3.70 -8.96 -6.46
C ALA A 85 4.63 -7.78 -6.18
N ARG A 86 5.94 -8.02 -6.02
CA ARG A 86 6.93 -6.97 -5.81
C ARG A 86 6.99 -6.00 -6.99
N GLU A 87 7.03 -6.49 -8.23
CA GLU A 87 7.08 -5.58 -9.39
C GLU A 87 5.79 -4.77 -9.56
N ILE A 88 4.63 -5.36 -9.23
CA ILE A 88 3.36 -4.62 -9.17
C ILE A 88 3.40 -3.53 -8.10
N ALA A 89 3.86 -3.86 -6.90
CA ALA A 89 3.95 -2.93 -5.78
C ALA A 89 4.89 -1.75 -6.09
N GLU A 90 6.04 -2.02 -6.72
CA GLU A 90 6.97 -0.98 -7.17
C GLU A 90 6.36 -0.09 -8.26
N SER A 91 5.63 -0.67 -9.21
CA SER A 91 4.95 0.09 -10.27
C SER A 91 3.87 1.02 -9.74
N LEU A 92 3.19 0.60 -8.67
CA LEU A 92 2.10 1.33 -8.02
C LEU A 92 2.57 2.24 -6.87
N ASP A 93 3.88 2.38 -6.66
CA ASP A 93 4.49 3.18 -5.57
C ASP A 93 3.91 2.81 -4.18
N LEU A 94 3.75 1.52 -3.93
CA LEU A 94 3.26 1.01 -2.65
C LEU A 94 4.40 0.93 -1.63
N GLU A 95 4.07 1.13 -0.36
CA GLU A 95 5.00 0.78 0.71
C GLU A 95 5.21 -0.75 0.71
N ALA A 96 6.42 -1.15 0.33
CA ALA A 96 6.75 -2.53 0.05
C ALA A 96 6.77 -3.39 1.34
N LEU A 97 5.97 -4.45 1.32
CA LEU A 97 6.04 -5.56 2.27
C LEU A 97 6.29 -6.84 1.47
N PRO A 98 6.94 -7.86 2.05
CA PRO A 98 6.94 -9.18 1.45
C PRO A 98 5.51 -9.62 1.17
N ALA A 99 5.26 -10.21 -0.01
CA ALA A 99 3.92 -10.70 -0.32
C ALA A 99 3.55 -11.84 0.63
N GLU A 100 2.48 -11.66 1.40
CA GLU A 100 2.03 -12.61 2.42
C GLU A 100 0.64 -13.13 2.10
N ALA A 101 0.45 -14.45 2.20
CA ALA A 101 -0.87 -15.04 2.02
C ALA A 101 -1.84 -14.53 3.09
N VAL A 102 -3.04 -14.11 2.67
CA VAL A 102 -4.05 -13.62 3.60
C VAL A 102 -4.70 -14.81 4.32
N PRO A 103 -4.72 -14.85 5.67
CA PRO A 103 -5.29 -15.96 6.40
C PRO A 103 -6.74 -16.26 6.01
N ASN A 104 -7.05 -17.54 5.83
CA ASN A 104 -8.38 -18.04 5.45
C ASN A 104 -8.92 -17.53 4.09
N MET A 105 -8.06 -16.99 3.23
CA MET A 105 -8.43 -16.53 1.88
C MET A 105 -7.49 -17.15 0.85
N ALA A 106 -7.87 -18.32 0.34
CA ALA A 106 -7.09 -19.02 -0.66
C ALA A 106 -6.95 -18.17 -1.94
N GLY A 107 -5.74 -18.08 -2.48
CA GLY A 107 -5.49 -17.32 -3.70
C GLY A 107 -5.40 -15.81 -3.49
N VAL A 108 -5.25 -15.33 -2.25
CA VAL A 108 -5.12 -13.90 -1.94
C VAL A 108 -3.83 -13.62 -1.18
N TRP A 109 -3.10 -12.61 -1.63
CA TRP A 109 -1.85 -12.15 -1.01
C TRP A 109 -1.94 -10.65 -0.72
N ARG A 110 -1.51 -10.23 0.46
CA ARG A 110 -1.23 -8.81 0.73
C ARG A 110 0.13 -8.49 0.12
N ILE A 111 0.19 -7.49 -0.76
CA ILE A 111 1.38 -7.17 -1.55
C ILE A 111 2.05 -5.86 -1.13
N GLY A 112 1.39 -5.07 -0.28
CA GLY A 112 1.90 -3.80 0.21
C GLY A 112 0.80 -2.96 0.84
N GLU A 113 1.13 -1.71 1.09
CA GLU A 113 0.19 -0.71 1.59
C GLU A 113 0.22 0.55 0.73
N PHE A 114 -0.97 1.09 0.46
CA PHE A 114 -1.10 2.43 -0.07
C PHE A 114 -1.11 3.42 1.10
N ALA A 115 -0.12 4.30 1.17
CA ALA A 115 0.05 5.27 2.25
C ALA A 115 0.13 6.71 1.67
N PRO A 116 -1.00 7.37 1.42
CA PRO A 116 -1.01 8.70 0.79
C PRO A 116 -0.55 9.84 1.69
N SER A 117 -0.56 9.63 3.02
CA SER A 117 -0.20 10.63 4.04
C SER A 117 0.05 9.91 5.36
N ALA A 118 0.82 10.52 6.28
CA ALA A 118 1.02 9.96 7.61
C ALA A 118 -0.32 9.71 8.32
N GLY A 119 -0.42 8.56 8.99
CA GLY A 119 -1.65 8.11 9.67
C GLY A 119 -2.73 7.52 8.76
N TYR A 120 -2.54 7.48 7.44
CA TYR A 120 -3.47 6.86 6.49
C TYR A 120 -2.77 5.74 5.74
N ARG A 121 -3.22 4.50 5.97
CA ARG A 121 -2.64 3.29 5.37
C ARG A 121 -3.76 2.34 4.99
N TYR A 122 -3.69 1.81 3.77
CA TYR A 122 -4.71 0.91 3.24
C TYR A 122 -4.03 -0.33 2.69
N ALA A 123 -4.50 -1.51 3.10
CA ALA A 123 -3.96 -2.77 2.61
C ALA A 123 -4.24 -2.92 1.12
N VAL A 124 -3.20 -3.31 0.36
CA VAL A 124 -3.32 -3.67 -1.05
C VAL A 124 -3.15 -5.18 -1.19
N CYS A 125 -4.18 -5.84 -1.70
CA CYS A 125 -4.21 -7.30 -1.84
C CYS A 125 -4.35 -7.70 -3.30
N LEU A 126 -3.57 -8.69 -3.73
CA LEU A 126 -3.65 -9.33 -5.04
C LEU A 126 -4.41 -10.66 -4.92
N ALA A 127 -5.47 -10.80 -5.69
CA ALA A 127 -6.31 -11.99 -5.73
C ALA A 127 -6.22 -12.69 -7.09
N PHE A 128 -5.85 -13.97 -7.08
CA PHE A 128 -5.90 -14.86 -8.23
C PHE A 128 -7.14 -15.76 -8.19
N THR A 129 -8.32 -15.15 -8.03
CA THR A 129 -9.60 -15.85 -7.98
C THR A 129 -10.31 -15.72 -9.33
N GLY A 130 -10.39 -16.80 -10.10
CA GLY A 130 -11.00 -16.80 -11.44
C GLY A 130 -12.52 -16.92 -11.46
N GLU A 131 -13.15 -17.16 -10.31
CA GLU A 131 -14.59 -17.39 -10.19
C GLU A 131 -15.26 -16.22 -9.45
N PRO A 132 -16.36 -15.64 -9.99
CA PRO A 132 -17.04 -14.50 -9.37
C PRO A 132 -17.47 -14.73 -7.92
N ASP A 133 -17.97 -15.92 -7.58
CA ASP A 133 -18.43 -16.25 -6.22
C ASP A 133 -17.27 -16.34 -5.22
N VAL A 134 -16.11 -16.81 -5.69
CA VAL A 134 -14.88 -16.86 -4.88
C VAL A 134 -14.35 -15.45 -4.65
N LEU A 135 -14.26 -14.61 -5.70
CA LEU A 135 -13.87 -13.21 -5.57
C LEU A 135 -14.83 -12.46 -4.63
N ARG A 136 -16.13 -12.68 -4.77
CA ARG A 136 -17.14 -12.10 -3.88
C ARG A 136 -16.91 -12.48 -2.42
N SER A 137 -16.64 -13.75 -2.14
CA SER A 137 -16.33 -14.24 -0.79
C SER A 137 -15.07 -13.59 -0.20
N VAL A 138 -14.05 -13.35 -1.05
CA VAL A 138 -12.85 -12.58 -0.66
C VAL A 138 -13.22 -11.14 -0.27
N VAL A 139 -14.01 -10.46 -1.09
CA VAL A 139 -14.47 -9.09 -0.80
C VAL A 139 -15.28 -9.04 0.48
N ASP A 140 -16.20 -9.99 0.70
CA ASP A 140 -16.99 -10.11 1.95
C ASP A 140 -16.08 -10.27 3.18
N GLY A 141 -15.11 -11.19 3.11
CA GLY A 141 -14.19 -11.43 4.23
C GLY A 141 -13.23 -10.28 4.49
N MET A 142 -12.83 -9.52 3.46
CA MET A 142 -12.02 -8.30 3.62
C MET A 142 -12.85 -7.17 4.21
N ALA A 143 -14.07 -6.95 3.70
CA ALA A 143 -15.01 -5.96 4.20
C ALA A 143 -15.39 -6.17 5.67
N ALA A 144 -15.48 -7.43 6.12
CA ALA A 144 -15.76 -7.77 7.51
C ALA A 144 -14.71 -7.26 8.52
N ARG A 145 -13.51 -6.84 8.05
CA ARG A 145 -12.46 -6.25 8.89
C ARG A 145 -12.73 -4.79 9.25
N GLY A 146 -13.67 -4.12 8.56
CA GLY A 146 -14.12 -2.77 8.89
C GLY A 146 -13.24 -1.63 8.38
N GLU A 147 -12.18 -1.92 7.63
CA GLU A 147 -11.26 -0.92 7.08
C GLU A 147 -11.33 -0.91 5.53
N PRO A 148 -11.28 0.27 4.88
CA PRO A 148 -11.15 0.34 3.43
C PRO A 148 -9.85 -0.33 2.94
N PHE A 149 -9.92 -0.98 1.77
CA PHE A 149 -8.78 -1.68 1.18
C PHE A 149 -8.75 -1.53 -0.34
N VAL A 150 -7.64 -1.93 -0.94
CA VAL A 150 -7.48 -2.04 -2.40
C VAL A 150 -7.37 -3.51 -2.77
N LEU A 151 -8.23 -3.97 -3.67
CA LEU A 151 -8.20 -5.30 -4.25
C LEU A 151 -7.72 -5.22 -5.70
N ILE A 152 -6.68 -5.97 -6.01
CA ILE A 152 -6.13 -6.11 -7.34
C ILE A 152 -6.43 -7.53 -7.83
N ALA A 153 -6.88 -7.67 -9.07
CA ALA A 153 -6.99 -8.96 -9.75
C ALA A 153 -6.39 -8.89 -11.16
N PRO A 154 -6.04 -10.04 -11.77
CA PRO A 154 -5.50 -10.06 -13.13
C PRO A 154 -6.40 -9.37 -14.16
N THR A 155 -7.72 -9.57 -14.05
CA THR A 155 -8.73 -9.00 -14.96
C THR A 155 -10.01 -8.66 -14.23
N ARG A 156 -10.90 -7.88 -14.85
CA ARG A 156 -12.27 -7.62 -14.36
C ARG A 156 -13.23 -8.78 -14.54
N SER A 157 -12.83 -9.87 -15.20
CA SER A 157 -13.76 -10.95 -15.60
C SER A 157 -14.53 -11.58 -14.43
N ALA A 158 -13.88 -11.75 -13.26
CA ALA A 158 -14.53 -12.26 -12.05
C ALA A 158 -15.23 -11.16 -11.22
N PHE A 159 -15.04 -9.88 -11.55
CA PHE A 159 -15.55 -8.75 -10.80
C PHE A 159 -17.00 -8.42 -11.18
N GLY A 160 -17.93 -9.09 -10.50
CA GLY A 160 -19.37 -8.89 -10.70
C GLY A 160 -19.98 -7.71 -9.90
N HIS A 161 -21.22 -7.35 -10.25
CA HIS A 161 -21.98 -6.26 -9.64
C HIS A 161 -22.06 -6.32 -8.11
N ALA A 162 -22.29 -7.51 -7.54
CA ALA A 162 -22.35 -7.67 -6.09
C ALA A 162 -21.05 -7.22 -5.42
N ALA A 163 -19.89 -7.69 -5.92
CA ALA A 163 -18.58 -7.29 -5.40
C ALA A 163 -18.38 -5.77 -5.53
N ALA A 164 -18.77 -5.18 -6.67
CA ALA A 164 -18.70 -3.74 -6.88
C ALA A 164 -19.53 -2.94 -5.87
N ASP A 165 -20.78 -3.35 -5.61
CA ASP A 165 -21.66 -2.68 -4.63
C ASP A 165 -21.07 -2.71 -3.23
N LEU A 166 -20.45 -3.83 -2.83
CA LEU A 166 -19.83 -3.93 -1.51
C LEU A 166 -18.55 -3.10 -1.39
N LEU A 167 -17.70 -3.06 -2.41
CA LEU A 167 -16.53 -2.19 -2.41
C LEU A 167 -16.97 -0.73 -2.30
N LYS A 168 -17.98 -0.31 -3.08
CA LYS A 168 -18.55 1.05 -2.97
C LYS A 168 -19.06 1.37 -1.57
N ARG A 169 -19.80 0.44 -0.93
CA ARG A 169 -20.32 0.62 0.43
C ARG A 169 -19.23 0.70 1.50
N THR A 170 -18.09 0.04 1.29
CA THR A 170 -16.95 0.05 2.21
C THR A 170 -15.92 1.12 1.87
N GLY A 171 -16.15 1.90 0.80
CA GLY A 171 -15.19 2.85 0.27
C GLY A 171 -13.92 2.18 -0.28
N SER A 172 -13.94 0.88 -0.57
CA SER A 172 -12.78 0.12 -1.06
C SER A 172 -12.62 0.25 -2.58
N LEU A 173 -11.42 -0.02 -3.07
CA LEU A 173 -11.05 0.12 -4.49
C LEU A 173 -10.80 -1.24 -5.15
N PHE A 174 -11.23 -1.40 -6.40
CA PHE A 174 -10.83 -2.52 -7.26
C PHE A 174 -9.97 -2.02 -8.42
N LEU A 175 -8.85 -2.70 -8.65
CA LEU A 175 -7.93 -2.46 -9.77
C LEU A 175 -7.74 -3.73 -10.60
N SER A 176 -7.67 -3.57 -11.91
CA SER A 176 -7.45 -4.66 -12.87
C SER A 176 -6.03 -4.55 -13.43
N LEU A 177 -5.25 -5.63 -13.38
CA LEU A 177 -3.86 -5.59 -13.86
C LEU A 177 -3.79 -5.40 -15.38
N ASP A 178 -4.64 -6.07 -16.14
CA ASP A 178 -4.72 -5.96 -17.61
C ASP A 178 -5.04 -4.53 -18.10
N GLU A 179 -5.59 -3.67 -17.24
CA GLU A 179 -5.88 -2.27 -17.55
C GLU A 179 -4.79 -1.30 -17.11
N LEU A 180 -3.89 -1.73 -16.21
CA LEU A 180 -2.96 -0.83 -15.52
C LEU A 180 -1.50 -1.17 -15.77
N ILE A 181 -1.18 -2.45 -15.90
CA ILE A 181 0.19 -2.97 -15.90
C ILE A 181 0.45 -3.69 -17.22
N GLY A 182 1.56 -3.31 -17.87
CA GLY A 182 2.08 -3.99 -19.05
C GLY A 182 3.55 -4.32 -18.90
N ASP A 183 4.16 -4.74 -20.00
CA ASP A 183 5.61 -4.91 -20.11
C ASP A 183 6.26 -3.59 -20.54
N GLY A 184 7.09 -3.02 -19.68
CA GLY A 184 7.91 -1.85 -19.95
C GLY A 184 9.38 -2.14 -19.63
N ASP A 185 10.24 -2.08 -20.64
CA ASP A 185 11.68 -2.34 -20.53
C ASP A 185 12.02 -3.69 -19.85
N GLY A 186 11.21 -4.73 -20.10
CA GLY A 186 11.39 -6.07 -19.53
C GLY A 186 11.03 -6.15 -18.04
N ARG A 187 10.26 -5.19 -17.54
CA ARG A 187 9.69 -5.13 -16.19
C ARG A 187 8.19 -4.93 -16.26
N LEU A 188 7.47 -5.34 -15.20
CA LEU A 188 6.09 -4.91 -15.06
C LEU A 188 6.12 -3.43 -14.73
N SER A 189 5.38 -2.63 -15.50
CA SER A 189 5.26 -1.19 -15.30
C SER A 189 3.86 -0.73 -15.60
N LEU A 190 3.50 0.46 -15.11
CA LEU A 190 2.25 1.10 -15.49
C LEU A 190 2.21 1.33 -17.01
N LEU A 191 1.05 1.07 -17.61
CA LEU A 191 0.77 1.39 -19.00
C LEU A 191 0.80 2.90 -19.24
N ASP A 192 1.17 3.30 -20.46
CA ASP A 192 1.22 4.71 -20.87
C ASP A 192 -0.08 5.46 -20.51
N GLY A 193 0.08 6.67 -19.98
CA GLY A 193 -1.04 7.51 -19.52
C GLY A 193 -1.46 7.25 -18.06
N HIS A 194 -0.95 6.20 -17.41
CA HIS A 194 -1.15 5.98 -15.98
C HIS A 194 0.03 6.49 -15.15
N SER A 195 -0.28 6.90 -13.93
CA SER A 195 0.72 7.17 -12.88
C SER A 195 0.20 6.59 -11.57
N ALA A 196 1.08 6.19 -10.66
CA ALA A 196 0.68 5.66 -9.36
C ALA A 196 -0.25 6.64 -8.62
N ALA A 197 0.10 7.92 -8.61
CA ALA A 197 -0.74 8.97 -8.03
C ALA A 197 -2.12 9.07 -8.71
N GLY A 198 -2.18 8.94 -10.04
CA GLY A 198 -3.43 8.95 -10.80
C GLY A 198 -4.33 7.75 -10.51
N VAL A 199 -3.75 6.55 -10.42
CA VAL A 199 -4.49 5.30 -10.10
C VAL A 199 -5.20 5.39 -8.76
N PHE A 200 -4.57 6.03 -7.76
CA PHE A 200 -5.13 6.17 -6.42
C PHE A 200 -5.82 7.51 -6.15
N ALA A 201 -5.96 8.40 -7.14
CA ALA A 201 -6.41 9.77 -6.91
C ALA A 201 -7.80 9.86 -6.26
N GLU A 202 -8.79 9.14 -6.82
CA GLU A 202 -10.16 9.13 -6.30
C GLU A 202 -10.25 8.47 -4.92
N PHE A 203 -9.54 7.36 -4.74
CA PHE A 203 -9.49 6.66 -3.46
C PHE A 203 -8.83 7.52 -2.37
N ARG A 204 -7.75 8.24 -2.71
CA ARG A 204 -7.12 9.21 -1.81
C ARG A 204 -8.11 10.33 -1.45
N ALA A 205 -8.80 10.92 -2.41
CA ALA A 205 -9.75 12.00 -2.17
C ALA A 205 -10.94 11.56 -1.28
N ALA A 206 -11.36 10.30 -1.38
CA ALA A 206 -12.45 9.76 -0.58
C ALA A 206 -12.09 9.54 0.90
N HIS A 207 -10.82 9.27 1.22
CA HIS A 207 -10.42 8.86 2.58
C HIS A 207 -9.44 9.79 3.29
N VAL A 208 -8.70 10.62 2.56
CA VAL A 208 -7.79 11.60 3.15
C VAL A 208 -8.52 12.94 3.21
N PRO A 209 -8.80 13.48 4.40
CA PRO A 209 -9.50 14.76 4.52
C PRO A 209 -8.73 15.87 3.81
N GLU A 210 -9.42 16.92 3.37
CA GLU A 210 -8.72 18.10 2.89
C GLU A 210 -8.03 18.83 4.05
N PRO A 211 -6.91 19.53 3.80
CA PRO A 211 -6.09 20.14 4.85
C PRO A 211 -6.84 21.14 5.74
N GLU A 212 -8.04 21.60 5.40
CA GLU A 212 -8.84 22.53 6.18
C GLU A 212 -10.15 21.86 6.64
N ALA A 213 -10.31 21.61 7.94
CA ALA A 213 -11.57 21.13 8.49
C ALA A 213 -12.57 22.28 8.67
N GLU A 214 -13.87 21.97 8.67
CA GLU A 214 -14.98 22.93 8.87
C GLU A 214 -14.87 23.73 10.18
N ASP A 215 -14.11 23.24 11.18
CA ASP A 215 -13.87 23.93 12.45
C ASP A 215 -12.66 24.89 12.44
N GLY A 216 -12.02 25.07 11.28
CA GLY A 216 -10.83 25.92 11.08
C GLY A 216 -9.51 25.27 11.50
N THR A 217 -9.54 24.02 12.01
CA THR A 217 -8.33 23.25 12.33
C THR A 217 -7.83 22.56 11.06
N ALA A 218 -6.55 22.69 10.78
CA ALA A 218 -5.89 22.00 9.69
C ALA A 218 -5.16 20.75 10.19
N PHE A 219 -4.79 19.87 9.27
CA PHE A 219 -3.69 18.95 9.50
C PHE A 219 -2.60 19.19 8.46
N PHE A 220 -1.36 18.91 8.82
CA PHE A 220 -0.25 19.01 7.89
C PHE A 220 -0.29 17.82 6.92
N PRO A 221 -0.15 18.02 5.60
CA PRO A 221 -0.07 16.93 4.62
C PRO A 221 1.29 16.22 4.72
N THR A 222 1.51 15.56 5.86
CA THR A 222 2.76 14.91 6.22
C THR A 222 3.01 13.74 5.28
N PRO A 223 4.17 13.68 4.61
CA PRO A 223 4.55 12.53 3.80
C PRO A 223 4.46 11.21 4.57
N ALA A 224 4.07 10.13 3.91
CA ALA A 224 4.06 8.81 4.51
C ALA A 224 5.46 8.40 5.01
N GLY A 225 5.50 7.66 6.11
CA GLY A 225 6.75 7.26 6.76
C GLY A 225 7.56 8.40 7.41
N ALA A 226 7.07 9.64 7.41
CA ALA A 226 7.75 10.74 8.10
C ALA A 226 7.87 10.49 9.60
N ARG A 227 9.05 10.81 10.16
CA ARG A 227 9.37 10.73 11.57
C ARG A 227 9.53 12.14 12.14
N TRP A 228 9.47 12.27 13.47
CA TRP A 228 9.64 13.55 14.16
C TRP A 228 10.93 14.29 13.77
N GLU A 229 12.02 13.56 13.51
CA GLU A 229 13.31 14.15 13.11
C GLU A 229 13.29 14.83 11.73
N HIS A 230 12.30 14.51 10.89
CA HIS A 230 12.12 15.17 9.60
C HIS A 230 11.32 16.48 9.70
N VAL A 231 10.73 16.76 10.86
CA VAL A 231 9.90 17.95 11.07
C VAL A 231 10.78 19.14 11.45
N SER A 232 10.55 20.26 10.77
CA SER A 232 11.13 21.57 11.08
C SER A 232 10.03 22.60 11.23
N ILE A 233 10.03 23.30 12.37
CA ILE A 233 9.07 24.36 12.70
C ILE A 233 9.85 25.64 12.97
N ARG A 234 9.51 26.71 12.24
CA ARG A 234 10.13 28.03 12.41
C ARG A 234 9.07 29.07 12.72
N PHE A 235 9.15 29.72 13.87
CA PHE A 235 8.25 30.83 14.19
C PHE A 235 8.52 32.00 13.24
N ILE A 236 7.44 32.54 12.64
CA ILE A 236 7.48 33.72 11.76
C ILE A 236 7.12 34.97 12.57
N ASP A 237 6.12 34.81 13.45
CA ASP A 237 5.59 35.79 14.39
C ASP A 237 5.01 35.04 15.60
N ARG A 238 4.39 35.75 16.55
CA ARG A 238 3.83 35.15 17.77
C ARG A 238 2.67 34.18 17.55
N HIS A 239 2.09 34.15 16.36
CA HIS A 239 0.89 33.40 16.05
C HIS A 239 1.06 32.43 14.87
N SER A 240 2.16 32.52 14.12
CA SER A 240 2.36 31.77 12.90
C SER A 240 3.73 31.10 12.85
N VAL A 241 3.74 29.88 12.30
CA VAL A 241 4.96 29.12 12.00
C VAL A 241 5.04 28.79 10.52
N TYR A 242 6.26 28.64 10.02
CA TYR A 242 6.58 27.99 8.77
C TYR A 242 7.03 26.56 9.08
N ILE A 243 6.44 25.59 8.41
CA ILE A 243 6.70 24.17 8.65
C ILE A 243 7.31 23.56 7.39
N ASN A 244 8.30 22.69 7.56
CA ASN A 244 8.83 21.82 6.51
C ASN A 244 8.89 20.38 7.03
N VAL A 245 8.36 19.44 6.26
CA VAL A 245 8.55 18.00 6.47
C VAL A 245 8.94 17.37 5.14
N GLN A 246 10.20 16.96 5.00
CA GLN A 246 10.75 16.35 3.78
C GLN A 246 10.37 17.08 2.48
N GLY A 247 10.44 18.42 2.47
CA GLY A 247 10.16 19.23 1.27
C GLY A 247 8.70 19.64 1.08
N VAL A 248 7.75 19.03 1.79
CA VAL A 248 6.40 19.58 1.92
C VAL A 248 6.46 20.76 2.89
N THR A 249 5.93 21.91 2.49
CA THR A 249 6.02 23.14 3.30
C THR A 249 4.71 23.90 3.38
N GLY A 250 4.55 24.69 4.44
CA GLY A 250 3.40 25.57 4.59
C GLY A 250 3.52 26.55 5.75
N LYS A 251 2.76 27.64 5.68
CA LYS A 251 2.57 28.57 6.80
C LYS A 251 1.30 28.20 7.54
N TYR A 252 1.38 28.08 8.86
CA TYR A 252 0.26 27.72 9.71
C TYR A 252 0.13 28.67 10.89
N HIS A 253 -1.10 29.09 11.15
CA HIS A 253 -1.48 29.86 12.33
C HIS A 253 -1.75 28.93 13.51
N CYS A 254 -1.58 29.41 14.74
CA CYS A 254 -1.80 28.63 15.96
C CYS A 254 -3.21 28.04 16.04
N ALA A 255 -4.21 28.73 15.50
CA ALA A 255 -5.59 28.23 15.39
C ALA A 255 -5.70 27.00 14.47
N GLN A 256 -5.00 27.03 13.32
CA GLN A 256 -4.98 25.91 12.38
C GLN A 256 -4.30 24.67 12.99
N MET A 257 -3.37 24.86 13.92
CA MET A 257 -2.73 23.75 14.66
C MET A 257 -3.53 23.30 15.89
N GLY A 258 -4.75 23.83 16.10
CA GLY A 258 -5.58 23.50 17.26
C GLY A 258 -5.11 24.14 18.58
N MET A 259 -4.11 25.03 18.52
CA MET A 259 -3.47 25.65 19.68
C MET A 259 -3.88 27.12 19.86
N ALA A 260 -5.13 27.46 19.53
CA ALA A 260 -5.75 28.75 19.84
C ALA A 260 -7.06 28.58 20.61
N ARG A 261 -7.38 29.54 21.47
CA ARG A 261 -8.65 29.54 22.21
C ARG A 261 -9.81 29.89 21.28
N LYS A 262 -10.87 29.07 21.31
CA LYS A 262 -12.08 29.25 20.47
C LYS A 262 -12.75 30.62 20.60
N ASN A 263 -12.63 31.27 21.76
CA ASN A 263 -13.35 32.51 22.05
C ASN A 263 -12.64 33.79 21.62
N ASN A 264 -11.32 33.77 21.42
CA ASN A 264 -10.55 34.98 21.12
C ASN A 264 -9.33 34.77 20.22
N ALA A 265 -9.18 33.56 19.67
CA ALA A 265 -8.07 33.14 18.81
C ALA A 265 -6.66 33.36 19.40
N LYS A 266 -6.55 33.60 20.72
CA LYS A 266 -5.24 33.77 21.37
C LYS A 266 -4.54 32.41 21.51
N PRO A 267 -3.20 32.38 21.42
CA PRO A 267 -2.40 31.21 21.72
C PRO A 267 -2.80 30.52 23.03
N THR A 268 -2.81 29.19 23.00
CA THR A 268 -2.95 28.38 24.20
C THR A 268 -1.60 28.24 24.91
N VAL A 269 -1.62 27.72 26.13
CA VAL A 269 -0.39 27.42 26.87
C VAL A 269 0.47 26.36 26.17
N GLN A 270 -0.09 25.58 25.25
CA GLN A 270 0.63 24.62 24.41
C GLN A 270 1.43 25.33 23.32
N TRP A 271 0.84 26.34 22.67
CA TRP A 271 1.56 27.19 21.71
C TRP A 271 2.71 27.94 22.40
N ASP A 272 2.45 28.55 23.55
CA ASP A 272 3.48 29.25 24.34
C ASP A 272 4.62 28.30 24.76
N LEU A 273 4.30 27.03 25.02
CA LEU A 273 5.27 25.99 25.34
C LEU A 273 6.10 25.59 24.10
N LEU A 274 5.48 25.51 22.92
CA LEU A 274 6.18 25.27 21.66
C LEU A 274 7.16 26.42 21.34
N GLU A 275 6.75 27.66 21.56
CA GLU A 275 7.63 28.84 21.44
C GLU A 275 8.78 28.77 22.45
N ALA A 276 8.54 28.32 23.69
CA ALA A 276 9.61 28.13 24.67
C ALA A 276 10.63 27.06 24.25
N PHE A 277 10.20 25.98 23.59
CA PHE A 277 11.12 25.04 22.95
C PHE A 277 11.91 25.72 21.82
N ALA A 278 11.29 26.59 21.03
CA ALA A 278 11.96 27.35 19.97
C ALA A 278 13.06 28.28 20.52
N GLU A 279 12.76 29.01 21.61
CA GLU A 279 13.73 29.86 22.34
C GLU A 279 14.91 29.04 22.85
N GLY A 280 14.66 27.82 23.30
CA GLY A 280 15.68 26.88 23.79
C GLY A 280 16.31 25.99 22.72
N HIS A 281 16.14 26.30 21.43
CA HIS A 281 16.65 25.49 20.31
C HIS A 281 16.28 24.00 20.41
N GLY A 282 15.01 23.74 20.72
CA GLY A 282 14.45 22.41 20.91
C GLY A 282 14.66 21.82 22.30
N ARG A 283 15.20 22.57 23.27
CA ARG A 283 15.39 22.12 24.65
C ARG A 283 14.58 22.92 25.65
N LEU A 284 14.08 22.23 26.68
CA LEU A 284 13.43 22.83 27.83
C LEU A 284 13.96 22.16 29.10
N ASP A 285 14.92 22.80 29.77
CA ASP A 285 15.52 22.36 31.03
C ASP A 285 15.14 23.30 32.20
N TRP A 286 15.56 22.95 33.43
CA TRP A 286 15.26 23.72 34.64
C TRP A 286 16.00 25.06 34.73
N ARG A 287 16.92 25.34 33.79
CA ARG A 287 17.56 26.67 33.67
C ARG A 287 16.66 27.66 32.95
N ASN A 288 15.59 27.18 32.32
CA ASN A 288 14.54 28.02 31.77
C ASN A 288 13.60 28.50 32.89
N SER A 289 13.39 29.82 33.00
CA SER A 289 12.48 30.45 33.97
C SER A 289 11.02 29.95 33.86
N LYS A 290 10.67 29.29 32.75
CA LYS A 290 9.37 28.67 32.50
C LYS A 290 9.26 27.22 33.01
N ALA A 291 10.31 26.61 33.57
CA ALA A 291 10.28 25.24 34.09
C ALA A 291 9.37 25.09 35.34
N SER A 292 8.36 24.22 35.26
CA SER A 292 7.39 23.97 36.33
C SER A 292 6.96 22.51 36.35
N ARG A 293 6.64 21.95 37.53
CA ARG A 293 5.97 20.64 37.64
C ARG A 293 4.66 20.56 36.84
N LYS A 294 4.01 21.70 36.57
CA LYS A 294 2.82 21.80 35.71
C LYS A 294 3.12 21.58 34.22
N ASN A 295 4.38 21.61 33.81
CA ASN A 295 4.77 21.47 32.41
C ASN A 295 4.69 20.04 31.90
N GLN A 296 4.72 19.02 32.77
CA GLN A 296 4.53 17.65 32.35
C GLN A 296 3.18 17.48 31.63
N LYS A 297 2.08 17.95 32.26
CA LYS A 297 0.76 17.85 31.63
C LYS A 297 0.61 18.74 30.39
N ARG A 298 1.26 19.92 30.40
CA ARG A 298 1.25 20.82 29.23
C ARG A 298 2.01 20.21 28.05
N LYS A 299 3.13 19.53 28.30
CA LYS A 299 3.94 18.80 27.32
C LYS A 299 3.16 17.61 26.75
N GLU A 300 2.47 16.85 27.59
CA GLU A 300 1.57 15.77 27.11
C GLU A 300 0.49 16.30 26.16
N ASN A 301 -0.16 17.42 26.51
CA ASN A 301 -1.17 18.01 25.66
C ASN A 301 -0.57 18.59 24.37
N LEU A 302 0.59 19.25 24.45
CA LEU A 302 1.31 19.73 23.26
C LEU A 302 1.72 18.56 22.36
N ALA A 303 2.18 17.44 22.93
CA ALA A 303 2.49 16.24 22.19
C ALA A 303 1.25 15.71 21.46
N ALA A 304 0.09 15.67 22.12
CA ALA A 304 -1.17 15.26 21.51
C ALA A 304 -1.61 16.20 20.38
N ASP A 305 -1.48 17.53 20.56
CA ASP A 305 -1.81 18.52 19.53
C ASP A 305 -0.89 18.36 18.30
N LEU A 306 0.42 18.19 18.52
CA LEU A 306 1.39 17.94 17.45
C LEU A 306 1.14 16.61 16.75
N GLN A 307 0.87 15.53 17.48
CA GLN A 307 0.52 14.22 16.91
C GLN A 307 -0.76 14.31 16.07
N ARG A 308 -1.78 15.03 16.53
CA ARG A 308 -3.02 15.25 15.78
C ARG A 308 -2.76 16.03 14.49
N PHE A 309 -1.94 17.07 14.56
CA PHE A 309 -1.64 17.94 13.44
C PHE A 309 -0.74 17.26 12.39
N PHE A 310 0.31 16.56 12.81
CA PHE A 310 1.27 15.91 11.91
C PHE A 310 0.94 14.46 11.57
N ARG A 311 0.08 13.79 12.35
CA ARG A 311 -0.25 12.36 12.21
C ARG A 311 0.97 11.42 12.27
N ILE A 312 2.00 11.83 13.01
CA ILE A 312 3.21 11.02 13.26
C ILE A 312 3.06 10.35 14.61
N ASP A 313 3.26 9.03 14.65
CA ASP A 313 3.20 8.24 15.86
C ASP A 313 4.39 8.49 16.81
N GLY A 314 4.19 8.15 18.09
CA GLY A 314 5.21 8.25 19.13
C GLY A 314 5.37 9.66 19.70
N ASP A 315 6.00 9.75 20.88
CA ASP A 315 6.15 11.03 21.59
C ASP A 315 7.13 11.97 20.83
N PRO A 316 6.73 13.20 20.48
CA PRO A 316 7.60 14.18 19.84
C PRO A 316 8.71 14.71 20.75
N PHE A 317 8.73 14.36 22.03
CA PHE A 317 9.73 14.80 23.00
C PHE A 317 10.41 13.61 23.68
N ALA A 318 11.73 13.70 23.84
CA ALA A 318 12.52 12.79 24.66
C ALA A 318 12.87 13.44 26.01
N LEU A 319 13.07 12.62 27.04
CA LEU A 319 13.70 13.07 28.29
C LEU A 319 15.20 13.34 28.02
N GLU A 320 15.69 14.50 28.45
CA GLU A 320 17.11 14.88 28.37
C GLU A 320 17.51 15.51 29.71
N GLY A 321 18.25 14.75 30.53
CA GLY A 321 18.62 15.17 31.89
C GLY A 321 17.40 15.36 32.79
N ASP A 322 17.25 16.57 33.34
CA ASP A 322 16.12 16.99 34.17
C ASP A 322 14.99 17.65 33.34
N GLY A 323 15.16 17.76 32.02
CA GLY A 323 14.23 18.42 31.10
C GLY A 323 13.78 17.55 29.93
N TRP A 324 13.36 18.22 28.85
CA TRP A 324 12.92 17.58 27.61
C TRP A 324 13.62 18.15 26.40
N ARG A 325 13.77 17.30 25.39
CA ARG A 325 14.26 17.67 24.05
C ARG A 325 13.21 17.31 23.00
N ALA A 326 12.90 18.26 22.12
CA ALA A 326 12.12 18.02 20.92
C ALA A 326 12.89 17.06 20.00
N ARG A 327 12.18 16.05 19.48
CA ARG A 327 12.69 15.13 18.44
C ARG A 327 12.60 15.74 17.04
N PHE A 328 12.14 16.99 16.93
CA PHE A 328 12.00 17.78 15.72
C PHE A 328 12.82 19.06 15.86
N ALA A 329 13.14 19.70 14.74
CA ALA A 329 13.80 21.01 14.73
C ALA A 329 12.79 22.12 15.00
N VAL A 330 13.08 23.01 15.96
CA VAL A 330 12.25 24.17 16.25
C VAL A 330 13.10 25.39 16.57
N ALA A 331 12.77 26.54 15.97
CA ALA A 331 13.54 27.77 16.14
C ALA A 331 12.65 29.03 16.04
N ILE A 332 13.10 30.11 16.68
CA ILE A 332 12.59 31.46 16.43
C ILE A 332 13.25 32.03 15.16
N ARG A 333 12.60 33.01 14.55
CA ARG A 333 13.19 33.83 13.49
C ARG A 333 14.43 34.58 14.02
N GLU A 334 15.55 34.43 13.31
CA GLU A 334 16.72 35.30 13.44
C GLU A 334 16.40 36.76 13.04
#